data_AF-A0A7C5KB32-F1
#
_entry.id   AF-A0A7C5KB32-F1
#
_cell.length_a   1.000
_cell.length_b   1.000
_cell.length_c   1.000
_cell.angle_alpha   90.00
_cell.angle_beta   90.00
_cell.angle_gamma   90.00
#
_symmetry.space_group_name_H-M   'P 1'
#
loop_
_entity.id
_entity.type
_entity.pdbx_description
1 polymer ?
#
loop_
_entity_poly.entity_id
_entity_poly.type
_entity_poly.pdbx_seq_one_letter_code
_entity_poly.pdbx_strand_id
1 'polypeptide(L)' 'MIGLTVKELLYKSNITLKESKQYDSKEFFNSQVYGISYNSKEVKSGYLFFAIKGTKVDGHEFVEEAFKNGAVAAVV' A
#
# COMPACT_ATOMS: atom_id res chain seq x y z
N MET A 1 12.65 -15.70 -2.78
CA MET A 1 12.08 -14.53 -2.09
C MET A 1 10.57 -14.62 -2.31
N ILE A 2 9.78 -14.93 -1.28
CA ILE A 2 8.34 -15.24 -1.44
C ILE A 2 7.58 -13.94 -1.11
N GLY A 3 7.04 -13.28 -2.12
CA GLY A 3 6.13 -12.14 -1.94
C GLY A 3 4.80 -12.61 -1.36
N LEU A 4 4.12 -11.74 -0.63
CA LEU A 4 2.75 -11.99 -0.18
C LEU A 4 1.80 -11.18 -1.05
N THR A 5 0.64 -11.73 -1.36
CA THR A 5 -0.43 -10.96 -2.00
C THR A 5 -1.05 -9.97 -1.02
N VAL A 6 -1.65 -8.89 -1.53
CA VAL A 6 -2.44 -7.96 -0.71
C VAL A 6 -3.53 -8.70 0.07
N LYS A 7 -4.16 -9.72 -0.52
CA LYS A 7 -5.16 -10.57 0.15
C LYS A 7 -4.60 -11.30 1.36
N GLU A 8 -3.41 -11.89 1.24
CA GLU A 8 -2.77 -12.61 2.35
C GLU A 8 -2.36 -11.65 3.47
N LEU A 9 -1.92 -10.44 3.15
CA LEU A 9 -1.60 -9.41 4.13
C LEU A 9 -2.83 -8.98 4.93
N LEU A 10 -3.98 -8.78 4.27
CA LEU A 10 -5.22 -8.41 4.93
C LEU A 10 -5.72 -9.50 5.88
N TYR A 11 -5.68 -10.76 5.45
CA TYR A 11 -6.10 -11.90 6.30
C TYR A 11 -5.22 -12.06 7.54
N LYS A 12 -3.91 -11.83 7.41
CA LYS A 12 -2.95 -11.99 8.53
C LYS A 12 -2.94 -10.82 9.52
N SER A 13 -3.40 -9.63 9.12
CA SER A 13 -3.27 -8.40 9.91
C SER A 13 -4.53 -8.02 10.72
N ASN A 14 -5.59 -8.84 10.71
CA ASN A 14 -6.91 -8.50 11.28
C ASN A 14 -7.46 -7.15 10.77
N ILE A 15 -7.03 -6.72 9.58
CA ILE A 15 -7.53 -5.50 8.94
C ILE A 15 -8.79 -5.87 8.15
N THR A 16 -9.94 -5.36 8.61
CA THR A 16 -11.21 -5.49 7.89
C THR A 16 -11.35 -4.34 6.89
N LEU A 17 -11.53 -4.67 5.62
CA LEU A 17 -11.87 -3.69 4.59
C LEU A 17 -13.27 -3.13 4.87
N LYS A 18 -13.38 -1.84 5.17
CA LYS A 18 -14.67 -1.13 5.22
C LYS A 18 -14.94 -0.54 3.84
N GLU A 19 -15.69 -1.30 3.03
CA GLU A 19 -16.31 -0.95 1.74
C GLU A 19 -15.44 -0.27 0.67
N SER A 20 -15.23 -0.96 -0.45
CA SER A 20 -14.72 -0.37 -1.69
C SER A 20 -15.88 0.19 -2.52
N LYS A 21 -15.89 1.50 -2.74
CA LYS A 21 -16.65 2.09 -3.85
C LYS A 21 -15.98 1.67 -5.16
N GLN A 22 -16.51 0.60 -5.76
CA GLN A 22 -16.51 0.35 -7.20
C GLN A 22 -15.13 0.47 -7.90
N TYR A 23 -14.26 -0.53 -7.74
CA TYR A 23 -13.19 -0.86 -8.70
C TYR A 23 -12.99 -2.38 -8.69
N ASP A 24 -12.95 -3.00 -9.87
CA ASP A 24 -12.87 -4.46 -10.03
C ASP A 24 -11.58 -4.99 -9.38
N SER A 25 -11.79 -5.67 -8.25
CA SER A 25 -10.85 -5.72 -7.14
C SER A 25 -9.93 -6.95 -7.16
N LYS A 26 -10.07 -7.83 -8.15
CA LYS A 26 -9.37 -9.13 -8.14
C LYS A 26 -7.87 -8.99 -8.43
N GLU A 27 -7.49 -8.12 -9.34
CA GLU A 27 -6.09 -7.87 -9.71
C GLU A 27 -5.32 -7.19 -8.58
N PHE A 28 -5.95 -6.22 -7.93
CA PHE A 28 -5.41 -5.57 -6.73
C PHE A 28 -5.14 -6.57 -5.60
N PHE A 29 -6.12 -7.42 -5.27
CA PHE A 29 -5.94 -8.40 -4.19
C PHE A 29 -4.88 -9.46 -4.48
N ASN A 30 -4.63 -9.75 -5.75
CA ASN A 30 -3.60 -10.70 -6.20
C ASN A 30 -2.23 -10.04 -6.44
N SER A 31 -2.14 -8.71 -6.35
CA SER A 31 -0.88 -7.99 -6.53
C SER A 31 0.11 -8.41 -5.46
N GLN A 32 1.34 -8.69 -5.90
CA GLN A 32 2.43 -9.10 -5.03
C GLN A 32 2.99 -7.89 -4.29
N VAL A 33 3.17 -8.06 -2.98
CA VAL A 33 3.79 -7.10 -2.08
C VAL A 33 5.12 -7.67 -1.63
N TYR A 34 6.18 -6.93 -1.93
CA TYR A 34 7.57 -7.28 -1.58
C TYR A 34 8.12 -6.46 -0.42
N GLY A 35 7.41 -5.41 -0.01
CA GLY A 35 7.82 -4.55 1.10
C GLY A 35 6.75 -3.54 1.49
N ILE A 36 7.00 -2.83 2.58
CA ILE A 36 6.19 -1.70 3.04
C ILE A 36 7.12 -0.51 3.28
N SER A 37 6.65 0.70 3.03
CA SER A 37 7.36 1.94 3.40
C SER A 37 6.37 3.04 3.79
N TYR A 38 6.73 3.88 4.74
CA TYR A 38 6.02 5.12 5.06
C TYR A 38 6.78 6.36 4.54
N ASN A 39 7.93 6.17 3.91
CA ASN A 39 8.72 7.21 3.25
C ASN A 39 8.65 6.99 1.73
N SER A 40 8.00 7.90 0.99
CA SER A 40 7.81 7.81 -0.46
C SER A 40 9.12 7.63 -1.22
N LYS A 41 10.22 8.20 -0.72
CA LYS A 41 11.56 8.14 -1.33
C LYS A 41 12.24 6.77 -1.20
N GLU A 42 11.76 5.93 -0.29
CA GLU A 42 12.28 4.57 -0.07
C GLU A 42 11.41 3.49 -0.71
N VAL A 43 10.29 3.89 -1.33
CA VAL A 43 9.41 2.99 -2.09
C VAL A 43 10.17 2.40 -3.28
N LYS A 44 9.94 1.11 -3.50
CA LYS A 44 10.41 0.37 -4.68
C LYS A 44 9.23 -0.32 -5.34
N SER A 45 9.43 -0.77 -6.57
CA SER A 45 8.43 -1.57 -7.30
C SER A 45 7.91 -2.73 -6.44
N GLY A 46 6.59 -2.80 -6.27
CA GLY A 46 5.93 -3.83 -5.48
C GLY A 46 5.81 -3.54 -3.99
N TYR A 47 6.06 -2.32 -3.53
CA TYR A 47 5.87 -1.94 -2.13
C TYR A 47 4.46 -1.44 -1.84
N LEU A 48 3.98 -1.62 -0.61
CA LEU A 48 2.85 -0.85 -0.09
C LEU A 48 3.35 0.43 0.56
N PHE A 49 2.70 1.54 0.26
CA PHE A 49 2.96 2.81 0.93
C PHE A 49 1.96 3.02 2.08
N PHE A 50 2.43 3.46 3.24
CA PHE A 50 1.58 3.84 4.37
C PHE A 50 1.63 5.36 4.57
N ALA A 51 0.54 6.05 4.25
CA ALA A 51 0.40 7.48 4.41
C ALA A 51 0.10 7.82 5.88
N ILE A 52 1.15 7.89 6.70
CA ILE A 52 1.01 8.19 8.12
C ILE A 52 1.05 9.71 8.33
N LYS A 53 0.04 10.26 9.00
CA LYS A 53 0.05 11.66 9.45
C LYS A 53 0.97 11.83 10.65
N GLY A 54 2.10 12.50 10.45
CA GLY A 54 3.05 12.86 11.50
C GLY A 54 2.75 14.22 12.12
N THR A 55 3.62 14.65 13.05
CA THR A 55 3.52 15.96 13.71
C THR A 55 4.04 17.12 12.85
N LYS A 56 4.93 16.83 11.90
CA LYS A 56 5.57 17.83 11.03
C LYS A 56 5.15 17.72 9.56
N VAL A 57 4.77 16.52 9.14
CA VAL A 57 4.55 16.16 7.74
C VAL A 57 3.35 15.23 7.67
N ASP A 58 2.50 15.41 6.67
CA ASP A 58 1.35 14.54 6.41
C ASP A 58 1.68 13.56 5.28
N GLY A 59 1.81 12.26 5.58
CA GLY A 59 2.16 11.23 4.60
C GLY A 59 1.21 11.16 3.39
N HIS A 60 -0.02 11.65 3.54
CA HIS A 60 -1.01 11.72 2.47
C HIS A 60 -0.56 12.60 1.29
N GLU A 61 0.26 13.61 1.56
CA GLU A 61 0.81 14.51 0.54
C GLU A 61 1.79 13.80 -0.42
N PHE A 62 2.28 12.61 -0.04
CA PHE A 62 3.32 11.87 -0.77
C PHE A 62 2.80 10.62 -1.48
N VAL A 63 1.48 10.41 -1.50
CA VAL A 63 0.86 9.24 -2.15
C VAL A 63 1.19 9.18 -3.64
N GLU A 64 1.13 10.30 -4.35
CA GLU A 64 1.46 10.34 -5.78
C GLU A 64 2.94 10.03 -6.04
N GLU A 65 3.85 10.55 -5.20
CA GLU A 65 5.28 10.23 -5.29
C GLU A 65 5.55 8.74 -5.05
N ALA A 66 4.88 8.15 -4.07
CA ALA A 66 5.00 6.71 -3.80
C ALA A 66 4.56 5.86 -5.01
N PHE A 67 3.45 6.21 -5.68
CA PHE A 67 3.05 5.51 -6.91
C PHE A 67 4.07 5.69 -8.04
N LYS A 68 4.63 6.90 -8.23
CA LYS A 68 5.70 7.14 -9.20
C LYS A 68 6.95 6.27 -8.92
N ASN A 69 7.22 5.97 -7.65
CA ASN A 69 8.34 5.13 -7.22
C ASN A 69 8.02 3.61 -7.24
N GLY A 70 6.80 3.22 -7.64
CA GLY A 70 6.41 1.82 -7.87
C GLY A 70 5.61 1.18 -6.74
N ALA A 71 4.98 1.97 -5.86
CA ALA A 71 4.01 1.42 -4.92
C ALA A 71 2.85 0.74 -5.65
N VAL A 72 2.42 -0.42 -5.16
CA VAL A 72 1.24 -1.14 -5.69
C VAL A 72 -0.05 -0.67 -5.05
N ALA A 73 0.04 -0.09 -3.85
CA ALA A 73 -1.09 0.52 -3.15
C ALA A 73 -0.59 1.54 -2.12
N ALA A 74 -1.52 2.39 -1.67
CA ALA A 74 -1.35 3.23 -0.49
C ALA A 74 -2.42 2.87 0.55
N VAL A 75 -2.01 2.84 1.82
CA VAL A 75 -2.90 2.80 2.99
C VAL A 75 -3.01 4.23 3.51
N VAL A 76 -4.24 4.77 3.51
CA VAL A 76 -4.61 6.14 3.93
C VAL A 76 -5.66 6.08 5.04
#